data_AF-A0A927GGA6-F1
#
_entry.id   AF-A0A927GGA6-F1
#
_cell.length_a   1.000
_cell.length_b   1.000
_cell.length_c   1.000
_cell.angle_alpha   90.00
_cell.angle_beta   90.00
_cell.angle_gamma   90.00
#
_symmetry.space_group_name_H-M   'P 1'
#
loop_
_entity.id
_entity.type
_entity.pdbx_description
1 polymer ?
#
loop_
_entity_poly.entity_id
_entity_poly.type
_entity_poly.pdbx_seq_one_letter_code
_entity_poly.pdbx_strand_id
1 'polypeptide(L)'
;MEEQPTNRQWQTIEIPAREFSKRLSQFSETQTATGALFSRLALIHRVAKVYAVEAMSELGHSPTDLEIEEITDPPLYGHTIDDDPVFIQFSYFK
;
A
#
# COMPACT_ATOMS: atom_id res chain seq x y z
N MET A 1 -12.94 18.55 -25.43
CA MET A 1 -11.62 18.46 -24.78
C MET A 1 -11.92 18.44 -23.30
N GLU A 2 -11.92 17.26 -22.69
CA GLU A 2 -12.18 17.13 -21.25
C GLU A 2 -10.98 17.68 -20.49
N GLU A 3 -11.21 18.71 -19.68
CA GLU A 3 -10.24 19.26 -18.74
C GLU A 3 -9.91 18.16 -17.72
N GLN A 4 -8.69 17.62 -17.79
CA GLN A 4 -8.19 16.68 -16.81
C GLN A 4 -8.26 17.31 -15.42
N PRO A 5 -8.71 16.59 -14.38
CA PRO A 5 -8.71 17.13 -13.03
C PRO A 5 -7.26 17.41 -12.60
N THR A 6 -6.90 18.69 -12.57
CA THR A 6 -5.56 19.19 -12.16
C THR A 6 -5.32 19.10 -10.65
N ASN A 7 -6.22 18.45 -9.91
CA ASN A 7 -6.21 18.41 -8.45
C ASN A 7 -5.66 17.10 -7.87
N ARG A 8 -4.88 16.36 -8.66
CA ARG A 8 -4.23 15.12 -8.21
C ARG A 8 -3.10 15.46 -7.23
N GLN A 9 -3.26 15.04 -5.99
CA GLN A 9 -2.28 15.19 -4.93
C GLN A 9 -1.38 13.96 -4.88
N TRP A 10 -0.12 14.17 -4.52
CA TRP A 10 0.89 13.12 -4.38
C TRP A 10 1.36 13.08 -2.94
N GLN A 11 1.44 11.88 -2.37
CA GLN A 11 1.87 11.65 -1.01
C GLN A 11 2.83 10.47 -0.98
N THR A 12 3.82 10.54 -0.10
CA THR A 12 4.69 9.41 0.22
C THR A 12 4.60 9.16 1.72
N ILE A 13 4.48 7.89 2.08
CA ILE A 13 4.55 7.42 3.48
C ILE A 13 5.70 6.44 3.63
N GLU A 14 6.31 6.48 4.81
CA GLU A 14 7.39 5.60 5.22
C GLU A 14 6.84 4.61 6.25
N ILE A 15 7.06 3.31 6.03
CA ILE A 15 6.55 2.25 6.88
C ILE A 15 7.71 1.33 7.27
N PRO A 16 7.91 1.02 8.56
CA PRO A 16 8.91 0.04 8.97
C PRO A 16 8.65 -1.31 8.27
N ALA A 17 9.67 -1.89 7.62
CA ALA A 17 9.51 -3.15 6.88
C ALA A 17 9.00 -4.30 7.75
N ARG A 18 9.33 -4.31 9.05
CA ARG A 18 8.78 -5.26 10.04
C ARG A 18 7.26 -5.16 10.15
N GLU A 19 6.73 -3.95 10.17
CA GLU A 19 5.30 -3.70 10.30
C GLU A 19 4.56 -4.07 9.01
N PHE A 20 5.11 -3.65 7.87
CA PHE A 20 4.58 -4.01 6.55
C PHE A 20 4.54 -5.53 6.36
N SER A 21 5.65 -6.21 6.70
CA SER A 21 5.76 -7.67 6.62
C SER A 21 4.76 -8.37 7.53
N LYS A 22 4.54 -7.86 8.75
CA LYS A 22 3.56 -8.41 9.69
C LYS A 22 2.15 -8.35 9.11
N ARG A 23 1.73 -7.21 8.57
CA ARG A 23 0.42 -7.08 7.89
C ARG A 23 0.34 -7.98 6.66
N LEU A 24 1.39 -8.05 5.86
CA LEU A 24 1.42 -8.92 4.68
C LEU A 24 1.19 -10.39 5.03
N SER A 25 1.82 -10.89 6.10
CA SER A 25 1.59 -12.25 6.61
C SER A 25 0.15 -12.45 7.08
N GLN A 26 -0.42 -11.51 7.85
CA GLN A 26 -1.82 -11.59 8.30
C GLN A 26 -2.81 -11.68 7.12
N PHE A 27 -2.60 -10.89 6.06
CA PHE A 27 -3.41 -10.96 4.86
C PHE A 27 -3.24 -12.29 4.14
N SER A 28 -2.01 -12.80 4.02
CA SER A 28 -1.74 -14.10 3.40
C SER A 28 -2.44 -15.25 4.13
N GLU A 29 -2.41 -15.26 5.47
CA GLU A 29 -3.07 -16.26 6.30
C GLU A 29 -4.60 -16.20 6.16
N THR A 30 -5.15 -14.98 6.19
CA THR A 30 -6.60 -14.76 6.07
C THR A 30 -7.14 -15.19 4.69
N GLN A 31 -6.39 -14.93 3.63
CA GLN A 31 -6.80 -15.30 2.25
C GLN A 31 -6.69 -16.81 2.00
N THR A 32 -5.71 -17.46 2.62
CA THR A 32 -5.60 -18.91 2.60
C THR A 32 -6.83 -19.56 3.25
N ALA A 33 -7.33 -18.96 4.35
CA ALA A 33 -8.54 -19.43 5.02
C ALA A 33 -9.83 -19.27 4.18
N THR A 34 -9.88 -18.29 3.27
CA THR A 34 -11.02 -18.08 2.35
C THR A 34 -10.89 -18.84 1.03
N GLY A 35 -9.83 -19.64 0.85
CA GLY A 35 -9.58 -20.41 -0.37
C GLY A 35 -9.12 -19.57 -1.57
N ALA A 36 -8.80 -18.30 -1.35
CA ALA A 36 -8.36 -17.40 -2.41
C ALA A 36 -6.83 -17.31 -2.46
N LEU A 37 -6.24 -17.83 -3.54
CA LEU A 37 -4.80 -17.77 -3.77
C LEU A 37 -4.45 -16.45 -4.47
N PHE A 38 -3.85 -15.52 -3.74
CA PHE A 38 -3.31 -14.28 -4.29
C PHE A 38 -1.81 -14.39 -4.48
N SER A 39 -1.31 -13.80 -5.58
CA SER A 39 0.14 -13.63 -5.73
C SER A 39 0.67 -12.74 -4.62
N ARG A 40 1.92 -12.96 -4.18
CA ARG A 40 2.55 -12.11 -3.16
C ARG A 40 2.57 -10.64 -3.57
N LEU A 41 2.77 -10.36 -4.86
CA LEU A 41 2.70 -9.01 -5.41
C LEU A 41 1.30 -8.39 -5.22
N ALA A 42 0.23 -9.13 -5.50
CA ALA A 42 -1.14 -8.66 -5.26
C ALA A 42 -1.39 -8.37 -3.77
N LEU A 43 -0.85 -9.19 -2.87
CA LEU A 43 -0.93 -8.94 -1.43
C LEU A 43 -0.15 -7.70 -1.01
N ILE A 44 1.05 -7.48 -1.55
CA ILE A 44 1.86 -6.27 -1.31
C ILE A 44 1.08 -5.02 -1.73
N HIS A 45 0.52 -5.01 -2.95
CA HIS A 45 -0.30 -3.89 -3.42
C HIS A 45 -1.54 -3.67 -2.54
N ARG A 46 -2.18 -4.75 -2.08
CA ARG A 46 -3.34 -4.65 -1.17
C ARG A 46 -2.97 -4.03 0.17
N VAL A 47 -1.86 -4.48 0.78
CA VAL A 47 -1.35 -3.91 2.03
C VAL A 47 -0.96 -2.45 1.83
N ALA A 48 -0.30 -2.13 0.72
CA ALA A 48 0.07 -0.76 0.40
C ALA A 48 -1.15 0.16 0.29
N LYS A 49 -2.21 -0.31 -0.37
CA LYS A 49 -3.48 0.44 -0.48
C LYS A 49 -4.14 0.67 0.87
N VAL A 50 -4.08 -0.30 1.79
CA VAL A 50 -4.59 -0.12 3.16
C VAL A 50 -3.83 0.99 3.88
N TYR A 51 -2.49 0.96 3.85
CA TYR A 51 -1.68 2.01 4.48
C TYR A 51 -1.93 3.40 3.88
N ALA A 52 -2.08 3.49 2.56
CA ALA A 52 -2.36 4.76 1.89
C ALA A 52 -3.76 5.31 2.28
N VAL A 53 -4.78 4.45 2.40
CA VAL A 53 -6.12 4.84 2.88
C VAL A 53 -6.09 5.28 4.34
N GLU A 54 -5.33 4.59 5.19
CA GLU A 54 -5.17 4.97 6.60
C GLU A 54 -4.48 6.33 6.74
N ALA A 55 -3.39 6.54 6.01
CA ALA A 55 -2.69 7.83 5.98
C ALA A 55 -3.61 8.97 5.54
N MET A 56 -4.49 8.74 4.56
CA MET A 56 -5.48 9.75 4.15
C MET A 56 -6.55 9.98 5.22
N SER A 57 -7.02 8.91 5.86
CA SER A 57 -7.99 9.00 6.94
C SER A 57 -7.45 9.81 8.12
N GLU A 58 -6.16 9.67 8.44
CA GLU A 58 -5.47 10.46 9.48
C GLU A 58 -5.36 11.95 9.11
N LEU A 59 -5.23 12.27 7.82
CA LEU A 59 -5.29 13.65 7.31
C LEU A 59 -6.73 14.19 7.18
N GLY A 60 -7.75 13.40 7.52
CA GLY A 60 -9.16 13.78 7.38
C GLY A 60 -9.63 13.81 5.92
N HIS A 61 -8.99 13.02 5.05
CA HIS A 61 -9.35 12.86 3.65
C HIS A 61 -9.94 11.48 3.39
N SER A 62 -11.01 11.43 2.59
CA SER A 62 -11.65 10.19 2.13
C SER A 62 -11.50 10.08 0.61
N PRO A 63 -10.33 9.66 0.11
CA PRO A 63 -10.01 9.71 -1.30
C PRO A 63 -10.92 8.75 -2.08
N THR A 64 -11.60 9.27 -3.10
CA THR A 64 -12.47 8.49 -3.98
C THR A 64 -11.69 7.67 -5.00
N ASP A 65 -10.47 8.11 -5.34
CA ASP A 65 -9.65 7.57 -6.41
C ASP A 65 -8.18 7.49 -5.98
N LEU A 66 -7.91 6.65 -4.97
CA LEU A 66 -6.56 6.42 -4.49
C LEU A 66 -5.85 5.38 -5.36
N GLU A 67 -4.73 5.79 -5.94
CA GLU A 67 -3.87 4.98 -6.80
C GLU A 67 -2.46 4.86 -6.19
N ILE A 68 -1.93 3.64 -6.16
CA ILE A 68 -0.54 3.39 -5.75
C ILE A 68 0.34 3.57 -6.97
N GLU A 69 1.31 4.47 -6.87
CA GLU A 69 2.21 4.84 -7.96
C GLU A 69 3.49 4.03 -7.89
N GLU A 70 4.08 3.97 -6.69
CA GLU A 70 5.34 3.28 -6.46
C GLU A 70 5.36 2.64 -5.06
N ILE A 71 5.99 1.47 -4.98
CA ILE A 71 6.35 0.80 -3.72
C ILE A 71 7.83 0.49 -3.79
N THR A 72 8.62 1.11 -2.93
CA THR A 72 10.08 0.94 -2.88
C THR A 72 10.45 -0.04 -1.78
N ASP A 73 11.40 -0.93 -2.09
CA ASP A 73 11.91 -1.98 -1.20
C ASP A 73 10.83 -2.86 -0.50
N PRO A 74 9.78 -3.32 -1.21
CA PRO A 74 8.80 -4.19 -0.58
C PRO A 74 9.43 -5.54 -0.20
N PRO A 75 8.96 -6.20 0.87
CA PRO A 75 9.45 -7.52 1.27
C PRO A 75 8.98 -8.61 0.28
N LEU A 76 9.67 -8.74 -0.84
CA LEU A 76 9.33 -9.64 -1.95
C LEU A 76 9.54 -11.12 -1.59
N TYR A 77 10.65 -11.43 -0.92
CA TYR A 77 11.04 -12.80 -0.58
C TYR A 77 11.44 -12.87 0.91
N GLY A 78 11.23 -14.03 1.55
CA GLY A 78 11.52 -14.24 2.98
C GLY A 78 12.99 -14.22 3.38
N HIS A 79 13.85 -13.58 2.59
CA HIS A 79 15.25 -13.35 2.92
C HIS A 79 15.37 -12.02 3.63
N THR A 80 15.77 -12.11 4.90
CA THR A 80 16.12 -11.03 5.83
C THR A 80 15.13 -9.87 5.83
N ILE A 81 14.47 -9.62 6.95
CA ILE A 81 13.84 -8.32 7.14
C ILE A 81 15.00 -7.32 7.13
N ASP A 82 15.30 -6.75 5.97
CA ASP A 82 16.07 -5.52 5.89
C ASP A 82 15.31 -4.54 6.78
N ASP A 83 16.02 -3.92 7.72
CA ASP A 83 15.44 -2.89 8.59
C ASP A 83 15.16 -1.59 7.81
N ASP A 84 15.45 -1.59 6.50
CA ASP A 84 15.10 -0.51 5.60
C ASP A 84 13.58 -0.34 5.52
N PRO A 85 13.08 0.90 5.61
CA PRO A 85 11.65 1.16 5.53
C PRO A 85 11.11 0.93 4.12
N VAL A 86 9.86 0.49 4.04
CA VAL A 86 9.08 0.43 2.81
C VAL A 86 8.50 1.81 2.55
N PHE A 87 8.79 2.38 1.39
CA PHE A 87 8.17 3.63 0.95
C PHE A 87 6.99 3.34 0.03
N ILE A 88 5.87 4.03 0.27
CA ILE A 88 4.70 3.96 -0.60
C ILE A 88 4.43 5.36 -1.11
N GLN A 89 4.57 5.54 -2.42
CA GLN A 89 4.07 6.71 -3.11
C GLN A 89 2.69 6.42 -3.69
N PHE A 90 1.75 7.31 -3.42
CA PHE A 90 0.40 7.21 -3.92
C PHE A 90 -0.12 8.59 -4.29
N SER A 91 -1.13 8.58 -5.13
CA SER A 91 -1.81 9.80 -5.53
C SER A 91 -3.31 9.64 -5.36
N TYR A 92 -3.99 10.78 -5.23
CA TYR A 92 -5.42 10.82 -5.01
C TYR A 92 -6.01 12.14 -5.49
N PHE A 93 -7.29 12.13 -5.84
CA PHE A 93 -8.08 13.34 -5.94
C PHE A 93 -8.65 13.71 -4.58
N LYS A 94 -8.54 14.99 -4.24
CA LYS A 94 -9.15 15.57 -3.04
C LYS A 94 -10.66 15.73 -3.22
#